data_AF-A0A960HJL8-F1
#
_entry.id   AF-A0A960HJL8-F1
#
_cell.length_a   1.000
_cell.length_b   1.000
_cell.length_c   1.000
_cell.angle_alpha   90.00
_cell.angle_beta   90.00
_cell.angle_gamma   90.00
#
_symmetry.space_group_name_H-M   'P 1'
#
loop_
_entity.id
_entity.type
_entity.pdbx_description
1 polymer ?
#
loop_
_entity_poly.entity_id
_entity_poly.type
_entity_poly.pdbx_seq_one_letter_code
_entity_poly.pdbx_strand_id
1 'polypeptide(L)' 'EGEVRFDDQARGAYATDASNYRQVPIGVVVPASVDDAVAALGVCRRRSVPVVSRGGGTSLAGECTNVAVVVDWS' A
#
# COMPACT_ATOMS: atom_id res chain seq x y z
N GLU A 1 7.46 -7.49 -11.96
CA GLU A 1 8.70 -6.71 -12.15
C GLU A 1 8.78 -5.52 -11.19
N GLY A 2 7.64 -5.04 -10.68
CA GLY A 2 7.57 -4.04 -9.62
C GLY A 2 8.13 -4.47 -8.27
N GLU A 3 8.16 -3.51 -7.35
CA GLU A 3 8.80 -3.64 -6.05
C GLU A 3 7.82 -4.09 -4.97
N VAL A 4 8.30 -4.90 -4.03
CA VAL A 4 7.57 -5.27 -2.81
C VAL A 4 8.46 -4.98 -1.62
N ARG A 5 8.05 -4.01 -0.79
CA ARG A 5 8.84 -3.45 0.30
C ARG A 5 8.18 -3.78 1.65
N PHE A 6 8.95 -4.41 2.54
CA PHE A 6 8.52 -4.78 3.90
C PHE A 6 9.41 -4.16 4.99
N ASP A 7 10.45 -3.45 4.59
CA ASP A 7 11.35 -2.77 5.52
C ASP A 7 10.65 -1.61 6.25
N ASP A 8 11.20 -1.24 7.40
CA ASP A 8 10.60 -0.22 8.26
C ASP A 8 10.67 1.19 7.65
N GLN A 9 11.61 1.46 6.75
CA GLN A 9 11.68 2.74 6.05
C GLN A 9 10.48 2.89 5.12
N ALA A 10 10.20 1.89 4.28
CA ALA A 10 9.00 1.87 3.45
C ALA A 10 7.74 1.93 4.34
N ARG A 11 7.59 1.03 5.32
CA ARG A 11 6.38 1.01 6.17
C ARG A 11 6.16 2.33 6.92
N GLY A 12 7.23 3.03 7.30
CA GLY A 12 7.18 4.37 7.88
C GLY A 12 6.67 5.43 6.89
N ALA A 13 7.21 5.43 5.66
CA ALA A 13 6.85 6.42 4.63
C ALA A 13 5.37 6.35 4.20
N TYR A 14 4.75 5.17 4.30
CA TYR A 14 3.35 4.95 3.93
C TYR A 14 2.39 4.89 5.14
N ALA A 15 2.89 5.16 6.36
CA ALA A 15 2.07 5.09 7.57
C ALA A 15 1.04 6.23 7.70
N THR A 16 1.23 7.32 6.97
CA THR A 16 0.36 8.50 6.95
C THR A 16 0.02 8.90 5.51
N ASP A 17 -1.09 9.59 5.33
CA ASP A 17 -1.37 10.43 4.16
C ASP A 17 -1.21 11.90 4.57
N ALA A 18 -1.84 12.85 3.88
CA ALA A 18 -1.81 14.26 4.25
C ALA A 18 -2.68 14.60 5.48
N SER A 19 -3.26 13.60 6.12
CA SER A 19 -4.02 13.74 7.36
C SER A 19 -3.17 13.54 8.62
N ASN A 20 -3.83 13.68 9.78
CA ASN A 20 -3.25 13.35 11.08
C ASN A 20 -3.39 11.86 11.46
N TYR A 21 -4.03 11.04 10.61
CA TYR A 21 -4.20 9.62 10.89
C TYR A 21 -2.93 8.84 10.56
N ARG A 22 -2.66 7.83 11.39
CA ARG A 22 -1.49 6.97 11.23
C ARG A 22 -1.87 5.50 11.39
N GLN A 23 -1.56 4.70 10.38
CA GLN A 23 -1.68 3.24 10.40
C GLN A 23 -0.49 2.63 9.68
N VAL A 24 0.32 1.83 10.37
CA VAL A 24 1.50 1.20 9.76
C VAL A 24 1.04 0.05 8.86
N PRO A 25 1.37 0.06 7.56
CA PRO A 25 0.96 -1.00 6.65
C PRO A 25 1.69 -2.31 6.93
N ILE A 26 1.12 -3.40 6.40
CA ILE A 26 1.73 -4.74 6.40
C ILE A 26 2.96 -4.74 5.50
N GLY A 27 2.86 -4.09 4.34
CA GLY A 27 3.90 -3.93 3.33
C GLY A 27 3.40 -3.04 2.19
N VAL A 28 4.28 -2.73 1.26
CA VAL A 28 3.99 -1.82 0.13
C VAL A 28 4.33 -2.53 -1.17
N VAL A 29 3.45 -2.43 -2.16
CA VAL A 29 3.69 -2.87 -3.53
C VAL A 29 3.71 -1.64 -4.43
N VAL A 30 4.78 -1.50 -5.21
CA VAL A 30 4.90 -0.49 -6.28
C VAL A 30 4.95 -1.25 -7.60
N PRO A 31 3.81 -1.51 -8.25
CA PRO A 31 3.75 -2.30 -9.47
C PRO A 31 4.34 -1.53 -10.65
N ALA A 32 5.17 -2.19 -11.47
CA ALA A 32 5.70 -1.59 -12.70
C ALA A 32 4.71 -1.71 -13.88
N SER A 33 3.68 -2.54 -13.74
CA SER A 33 2.65 -2.80 -14.75
C SER A 33 1.31 -3.17 -14.11
N VAL A 34 0.24 -3.17 -14.91
CA VAL A 34 -1.07 -3.66 -14.47
C VAL A 34 -1.01 -5.13 -14.06
N ASP A 35 -0.23 -5.95 -14.77
CA ASP A 35 -0.10 -7.38 -14.48
C ASP A 35 0.56 -7.62 -13.12
N ASP A 36 1.52 -6.78 -12.72
CA ASP A 36 2.11 -6.82 -11.39
C ASP A 36 1.07 -6.52 -10.30
N ALA A 37 0.21 -5.52 -10.52
CA ALA A 37 -0.85 -5.19 -9.59
C ALA A 37 -1.89 -6.32 -9.49
N VAL A 38 -2.29 -6.92 -10.63
CA VAL A 38 -3.19 -8.07 -10.67
C VAL A 38 -2.59 -9.26 -9.92
N ALA A 39 -1.29 -9.53 -10.10
CA ALA A 39 -0.59 -10.59 -9.39
C ALA A 39 -0.58 -10.35 -7.87
N ALA A 40 -0.25 -9.13 -7.43
CA ALA A 40 -0.22 -8.75 -6.02
C ALA A 40 -1.61 -8.84 -5.37
N LEU A 41 -2.65 -8.31 -6.02
CA LEU A 41 -4.04 -8.41 -5.56
C LEU A 41 -4.50 -9.87 -5.51
N GLY A 42 -4.09 -10.69 -6.48
CA GLY A 42 -4.35 -12.12 -6.50
C GLY A 42 -3.74 -12.84 -5.29
N VAL A 43 -2.51 -12.51 -4.90
CA VAL A 43 -1.88 -13.03 -3.67
C VAL A 43 -2.65 -12.58 -2.43
N CYS A 44 -2.97 -11.30 -2.31
CA CYS A 44 -3.69 -10.76 -1.16
C CYS A 44 -5.07 -11.42 -1.01
N ARG A 45 -5.80 -11.60 -2.11
CA ARG A 45 -7.09 -12.29 -2.11
C ARG A 45 -6.99 -13.74 -1.68
N ARG A 46 -6.02 -14.51 -2.19
CA ARG A 46 -5.81 -15.92 -1.80
C ARG A 46 -5.45 -16.07 -0.32
N ARG A 47 -4.82 -15.04 0.27
CA ARG A 47 -4.39 -15.04 1.68
C ARG A 47 -5.33 -14.28 2.60
N SER A 48 -6.45 -13.74 2.08
CA SER A 48 -7.37 -12.87 2.82
C SER A 48 -6.68 -11.69 3.50
N VAL A 49 -5.68 -11.12 2.83
CA VAL A 49 -4.93 -9.94 3.31
C VAL A 49 -5.63 -8.68 2.81
N PRO A 50 -5.95 -7.71 3.70
CA PRO A 50 -6.56 -6.45 3.29
C PRO A 50 -5.60 -5.65 2.42
N VAL A 51 -6.17 -4.89 1.48
CA VAL A 51 -5.45 -4.01 0.57
C VAL A 51 -6.01 -2.61 0.67
N VAL A 52 -5.14 -1.61 0.54
CA VAL A 52 -5.53 -0.21 0.42
C VAL A 52 -4.84 0.40 -0.79
N SER A 53 -5.62 1.10 -1.61
CA SER A 53 -5.10 1.79 -2.79
C SER A 53 -4.56 3.15 -2.39
N ARG A 54 -3.40 3.54 -2.93
CA ARG A 54 -2.78 4.84 -2.67
C ARG A 54 -2.20 5.43 -3.96
N GLY A 55 -2.58 6.67 -4.27
CA GLY A 55 -1.90 7.50 -5.28
C GLY A 55 -0.82 8.35 -4.63
N GLY A 56 -0.86 9.68 -4.82
CA GLY A 56 0.09 10.61 -4.18
C GLY A 56 -0.05 10.77 -2.65
N GLY A 57 -1.01 10.09 -2.00
CA GLY A 57 -1.16 10.15 -0.54
C GLY A 57 -1.68 11.48 0.01
N THR A 58 -2.42 12.26 -0.77
CA THR A 58 -2.95 13.59 -0.39
C THR A 58 -4.31 13.55 0.29
N SER A 59 -4.78 12.36 0.66
CA SER A 59 -6.01 12.15 1.43
C SER A 59 -5.94 12.83 2.80
N LEU A 60 -7.09 13.32 3.30
CA LEU A 60 -7.17 14.20 4.48
C LEU A 60 -7.88 13.55 5.68
N ALA A 61 -8.44 12.36 5.53
CA ALA A 61 -9.17 11.64 6.57
C ALA A 61 -8.69 10.18 6.75
N GLY A 62 -7.46 9.86 6.33
CA GLY A 62 -6.85 8.54 6.53
C GLY A 62 -7.25 7.50 5.47
N GLU A 63 -7.90 7.88 4.38
CA GLU A 63 -8.49 7.00 3.37
C GLU A 63 -7.45 6.08 2.69
N CYS A 64 -6.20 6.56 2.60
CA CYS A 64 -5.10 5.84 1.96
C CYS A 64 -4.08 5.28 2.96
N THR A 65 -4.48 5.14 4.24
CA THR A 65 -3.64 4.57 5.31
C THR A 65 -4.40 3.47 6.04
N ASN A 66 -3.83 2.28 6.16
CA ASN A 66 -4.46 1.19 6.90
C ASN A 66 -3.44 0.12 7.27
N VAL A 67 -3.79 -0.76 8.21
CA VAL A 67 -3.08 -2.02 8.48
C VAL A 67 -3.42 -3.01 7.36
N ALA A 68 -2.88 -2.75 6.18
CA ALA A 68 -3.13 -3.44 4.93
C ALA A 68 -1.86 -3.48 4.07
N VAL A 69 -1.88 -4.24 2.97
CA VAL A 69 -0.91 -4.05 1.89
C VAL A 69 -1.29 -2.78 1.13
N VAL A 70 -0.39 -1.81 1.10
CA VAL A 70 -0.57 -0.59 0.31
C VAL A 70 -0.15 -0.90 -1.12
N VAL A 71 -1.01 -0.57 -2.09
CA VAL A 71 -0.64 -0.54 -3.51
C VAL A 71 -0.43 0.91 -3.90
N ASP A 72 0.81 1.27 -4.19
CA ASP A 72 1.22 2.61 -4.61
C ASP A 72 1.25 2.68 -6.14
N TRP A 73 0.46 3.59 -6.71
CA TRP A 73 0.33 3.79 -8.16
C TRP A 73 1.13 4.99 -8.69
N SER A 74 1.93 5.64 -7.85
CA SER A 74 2.70 6.85 -8.20
C SER A 74 4.07 6.56 -8.81
#